data_AF-A0A519CQG3-F1
#
_entry.id   AF-A0A519CQG3-F1
#
_cell.length_a   1.000
_cell.length_b   1.000
_cell.length_c   1.000
_cell.angle_alpha   90.00
_cell.angle_beta   90.00
_cell.angle_gamma   90.00
#
_symmetry.space_group_name_H-M   'P 1'
#
loop_
_entity.id
_entity.type
_entity.pdbx_description
1 polymer ?
#
loop_
_entity_poly.entity_id
_entity_poly.type
_entity_poly.pdbx_seq_one_letter_code
_entity_poly.pdbx_strand_id
1 'polypeptide(L)'
;MHEQRGEQLLWAAIIVALVAVAGRAVAGWRTHGDFMAEIWPTSIHGITGPIGILILWQLSRMGKRAKTAREQGDSFSNLKLKHGRMADLVIALVFIHAFLGFLYIFTVL
;
A
#
# COMPACT_ATOMS: atom_id res chain seq x y z
N MET A 1 6.43 7.18 18.75
CA MET A 1 7.24 6.14 18.07
C MET A 1 6.43 5.23 17.14
N HIS A 2 5.33 4.60 17.56
CA HIS A 2 4.58 3.68 16.65
C HIS A 2 3.86 4.38 15.47
N GLU A 3 3.28 5.56 15.68
CA GLU A 3 2.55 6.32 14.65
C GLU A 3 3.47 6.86 13.53
N GLN A 4 4.59 7.48 13.90
CA GLN A 4 5.59 7.98 12.94
C GLN A 4 6.10 6.85 12.02
N ARG A 5 6.27 5.63 12.56
CA ARG A 5 6.63 4.45 11.76
C ARG A 5 5.52 4.06 10.78
N GLY A 6 4.25 4.17 11.18
CA GLY A 6 3.11 3.92 10.28
C GLY A 6 3.05 4.91 9.10
N GLU A 7 3.36 6.18 9.33
CA GLU A 7 3.45 7.18 8.26
C GLU A 7 4.66 6.95 7.35
N GLN A 8 5.81 6.59 7.91
CA GLN A 8 6.99 6.21 7.13
C GLN A 8 6.71 4.99 6.25
N LEU A 9 6.00 3.98 6.76
CA LEU A 9 5.60 2.80 5.99
C LEU A 9 4.67 3.16 4.83
N LEU A 10 3.69 4.04 5.04
CA LEU A 10 2.83 4.53 3.97
C LEU A 10 3.65 5.22 2.87
N TRP A 11 4.56 6.12 3.24
CA TRP A 11 5.40 6.82 2.27
C TRP A 11 6.34 5.87 1.52
N ALA A 12 6.93 4.90 2.22
CA ALA A 12 7.75 3.87 1.59
C ALA A 12 6.94 3.07 0.56
N ALA A 13 5.71 2.65 0.91
CA ALA A 13 4.83 1.93 -0.02
C ALA A 13 4.47 2.76 -1.25
N ILE A 14 4.16 4.06 -1.08
CA ILE A 14 3.88 4.98 -2.18
C ILE A 14 5.10 5.13 -3.09
N ILE A 15 6.29 5.35 -2.53
CA ILE A 15 7.53 5.52 -3.30
C ILE A 15 7.83 4.26 -4.11
N VAL A 16 7.74 3.08 -3.50
CA VAL A 16 7.97 1.81 -4.21
C VAL A 16 6.97 1.63 -5.35
N ALA A 17 5.68 1.94 -5.14
CA ALA A 17 4.67 1.87 -6.18
C ALA A 17 4.94 2.85 -7.32
N LEU A 18 5.39 4.08 -7.03
CA LEU A 18 5.76 5.06 -8.05
C LEU A 18 6.95 4.59 -8.88
N VAL A 19 7.97 3.98 -8.26
CA VAL A 19 9.10 3.38 -8.98
C VAL A 19 8.63 2.27 -9.91
N ALA A 20 7.71 1.41 -9.47
CA ALA A 20 7.15 0.35 -10.30
C ALA A 20 6.36 0.90 -11.51
N VAL A 21 5.52 1.92 -11.29
CA VAL A 21 4.77 2.59 -12.37
C VAL A 21 5.71 3.29 -13.35
N ALA A 22 6.74 3.97 -12.87
CA ALA A 22 7.75 4.59 -13.72
C ALA A 22 8.48 3.54 -14.57
N GLY A 23 8.83 2.39 -13.98
CA GLY A 23 9.41 1.26 -14.72
C GLY A 23 8.51 0.79 -15.87
N ARG A 24 7.21 0.65 -15.63
CA ARG A 24 6.22 0.29 -16.65
C ARG A 24 6.06 1.37 -17.73
N ALA A 25 6.06 2.65 -17.36
CA ALA A 25 5.98 3.74 -18.31
C ALA A 25 7.20 3.75 -19.26
N VAL A 26 8.40 3.54 -18.71
CA VAL A 26 9.63 3.44 -19.52
C VAL A 26 9.61 2.20 -20.41
N ALA A 27 9.07 1.08 -19.93
CA ALA A 27 8.87 -0.11 -20.76
C ALA A 27 7.95 0.17 -21.96
N GLY A 28 6.76 0.73 -21.70
CA GLY A 28 5.78 1.11 -22.73
C GLY A 28 6.34 2.07 -23.77
N TRP A 29 7.15 3.05 -23.36
CA TRP A 29 7.83 3.93 -24.30
C TRP A 29 8.83 3.20 -25.20
N ARG A 30 9.63 2.26 -24.66
CA ARG A 30 10.59 1.50 -25.48
C ARG A 30 9.91 0.54 -26.45
N THR A 31 8.77 -0.04 -26.08
CA THR A 31 8.09 -1.09 -26.85
C THR A 31 7.05 -0.54 -27.82
N HIS A 32 6.32 0.52 -27.43
CA HIS A 32 5.17 1.07 -28.17
C HIS A 32 5.34 2.55 -28.55
N GLY A 33 6.40 3.24 -28.08
CA GLY A 33 6.56 4.68 -28.28
C GLY A 33 5.64 5.55 -27.42
N ASP A 34 4.85 4.94 -26.52
CA ASP A 34 3.87 5.62 -25.65
C ASP A 34 4.08 5.22 -24.19
N PHE A 35 4.28 6.21 -23.32
CA PHE A 35 4.43 6.02 -21.88
C PHE A 35 3.20 5.42 -21.20
N MET A 36 2.01 5.58 -21.78
CA MET A 36 0.75 5.13 -21.17
C MET A 36 0.41 3.67 -21.51
N ALA A 37 1.04 3.09 -22.54
CA ALA A 37 0.68 1.78 -23.10
C ALA A 37 0.74 0.62 -22.08
N GLU A 38 1.61 0.72 -21.07
CA GLU A 38 1.86 -0.36 -20.10
C GLU A 38 1.54 0.00 -18.64
N ILE A 39 0.99 1.19 -18.37
CA ILE A 39 0.73 1.67 -17.00
C ILE A 39 -0.47 0.97 -16.37
N TRP A 40 -1.47 0.57 -17.16
CA TRP A 40 -2.69 0.00 -16.63
C TRP A 40 -2.43 -1.37 -15.98
N PRO A 41 -2.84 -1.59 -14.71
CA PRO A 41 -2.64 -2.86 -14.05
C PRO A 41 -3.57 -3.93 -14.66
N THR A 42 -2.98 -4.96 -15.25
CA THR A 42 -3.70 -6.12 -15.80
C THR A 42 -3.62 -7.34 -14.89
N SER A 43 -2.81 -7.29 -13.83
CA SER A 43 -2.57 -8.40 -12.91
C SER A 43 -3.15 -8.15 -11.53
N ILE A 44 -3.43 -9.23 -10.79
CA ILE A 44 -3.92 -9.13 -9.41
C ILE A 44 -2.88 -8.43 -8.51
N HIS A 45 -1.58 -8.68 -8.73
CA HIS A 45 -0.52 -7.94 -8.02
C HIS A 45 -0.58 -6.43 -8.30
N GLY A 46 -0.76 -6.05 -9.56
CA GLY A 46 -0.88 -4.65 -9.97
C GLY A 46 -2.07 -3.93 -9.34
N ILE A 47 -3.21 -4.61 -9.17
CA ILE A 47 -4.41 -4.05 -8.53
C ILE A 47 -4.29 -4.04 -7.00
N THR A 48 -3.72 -5.07 -6.40
CA THR A 48 -3.61 -5.21 -4.94
C THR A 48 -2.65 -4.19 -4.31
N GLY A 49 -1.64 -3.71 -5.05
CA GLY A 49 -0.71 -2.66 -4.58
C GLY A 49 -1.43 -1.35 -4.21
N PRO A 50 -2.13 -0.69 -5.16
CA PRO A 50 -2.93 0.52 -4.88
C PRO A 50 -3.97 0.32 -3.78
N ILE A 51 -4.67 -0.82 -3.76
CA ILE A 51 -5.62 -1.14 -2.69
C ILE A 51 -4.92 -1.18 -1.33
N GLY A 52 -3.73 -1.80 -1.24
CA GLY A 52 -2.93 -1.86 -0.02
C GLY A 52 -2.52 -0.47 0.48
N ILE A 53 -2.13 0.43 -0.43
CA ILE A 53 -1.80 1.82 -0.09
C ILE A 53 -3.02 2.56 0.49
N LEU A 54 -4.21 2.39 -0.09
CA LEU A 54 -5.44 3.00 0.42
C LEU A 54 -5.76 2.52 1.84
N ILE A 55 -5.64 1.22 2.09
CA ILE A 55 -5.88 0.65 3.42
C ILE A 55 -4.82 1.14 4.43
N LEU A 56 -3.54 1.18 4.03
CA LEU A 56 -2.45 1.72 4.85
C LEU A 56 -2.66 3.20 5.20
N TRP A 57 -3.13 4.00 4.24
CA TRP A 57 -3.47 5.41 4.48
C TRP A 57 -4.56 5.55 5.54
N GLN A 58 -5.64 4.77 5.41
CA GLN A 58 -6.72 4.76 6.39
C GLN A 58 -6.24 4.28 7.77
N LEU A 59 -5.38 3.26 7.81
CA LEU A 59 -4.79 2.73 9.04
C LEU A 59 -3.92 3.77 9.74
N SER A 60 -3.08 4.49 9.00
CA SER A 60 -2.26 5.61 9.48
C SER A 60 -3.12 6.74 10.05
N ARG A 61 -4.18 7.14 9.34
CA ARG A 61 -5.15 8.15 9.81
C ARG A 61 -5.84 7.74 11.12
N MET A 62 -6.20 6.47 11.26
CA MET A 62 -6.79 5.95 12.50
C MET A 62 -5.80 5.93 13.67
N GLY A 63 -4.53 5.62 13.40
CA GLY A 63 -3.46 5.72 14.39
C GLY A 63 -3.29 7.15 14.93
N LYS A 64 -3.29 8.14 14.02
CA LYS A 64 -3.28 9.57 14.35
C LYS A 64 -4.45 9.96 15.25
N ARG A 65 -5.67 9.59 14.87
CA ARG A 65 -6.89 9.87 15.66
C ARG A 65 -6.85 9.22 17.04
N ALA A 66 -6.34 7.99 17.16
CA ALA A 66 -6.25 7.28 18.43
C ALA A 66 -5.26 7.95 19.38
N LYS A 67 -4.14 8.46 18.84
CA LYS A 67 -3.19 9.28 19.60
C LYS A 67 -3.85 10.56 20.11
N THR A 68 -4.54 11.31 19.24
CA THR A 68 -5.22 12.56 19.63
C THR A 68 -6.26 12.32 20.74
N ALA A 69 -7.12 11.32 20.58
CA ALA A 69 -8.13 10.97 21.60
C ALA A 69 -7.45 10.60 22.94
N ARG A 70 -6.36 9.82 22.89
CA ARG A 70 -5.59 9.49 24.10
C ARG A 70 -4.98 10.72 24.77
N GLU A 71 -4.46 11.66 23.99
CA GLU A 71 -3.88 12.93 24.50
C GLU A 71 -4.95 13.85 25.10
N GLN A 72 -6.19 13.75 24.63
CA GLN A 72 -7.34 14.54 25.13
C GLN A 72 -8.07 13.87 26.31
N GLY A 73 -7.71 12.63 26.67
CA GLY A 73 -8.42 11.85 27.70
C GLY A 73 -9.74 11.24 27.22
N ASP A 74 -10.02 11.29 25.91
CA ASP A 74 -11.21 10.73 25.30
C ASP A 74 -11.15 9.21 25.17
N SER A 75 -12.32 8.57 25.16
CA SER A 75 -12.41 7.14 24.88
C SER A 75 -12.01 6.83 23.44
N PHE A 76 -11.05 5.91 23.27
CA PHE A 76 -10.54 5.48 21.96
C PHE A 76 -10.65 3.96 21.74
N SER A 77 -11.38 3.23 22.59
CA SER A 77 -11.48 1.76 22.55
C SER A 77 -12.00 1.22 21.21
N ASN A 78 -13.09 1.80 20.70
CA ASN A 78 -13.65 1.45 19.39
C ASN A 78 -12.68 1.73 18.24
N LEU A 79 -11.93 2.84 18.32
CA LEU A 79 -10.96 3.21 17.30
C LEU A 79 -9.77 2.25 17.30
N LYS A 80 -9.29 1.85 18.49
CA LYS A 80 -8.24 0.84 18.66
C LYS A 80 -8.66 -0.51 18.06
N LEU A 81 -9.88 -0.95 18.33
CA LEU A 81 -10.42 -2.20 17.76
C LEU A 81 -10.45 -2.16 16.23
N LYS A 82 -11.02 -1.10 15.65
CA LYS A 82 -11.05 -0.94 14.19
C LYS A 82 -9.64 -0.87 13.59
N HIS A 83 -8.70 -0.20 14.26
CA HIS A 83 -7.30 -0.12 13.81
C HIS A 83 -6.65 -1.50 13.78
N GLY A 84 -6.83 -2.32 14.82
CA GLY A 84 -6.35 -3.70 14.86
C GLY A 84 -6.90 -4.53 13.70
N ARG A 85 -8.23 -4.48 13.46
CA ARG A 85 -8.86 -5.23 12.35
C ARG A 85 -8.37 -4.78 10.98
N MET A 86 -8.16 -3.48 10.78
CA MET A 86 -7.56 -2.97 9.55
C MET A 86 -6.10 -3.40 9.40
N ALA A 87 -5.33 -3.50 10.48
CA ALA A 87 -3.97 -4.01 10.45
C ALA A 87 -3.94 -5.50 10.05
N ASP A 88 -4.87 -6.32 10.56
CA ASP A 88 -5.01 -7.73 10.14
C ASP A 88 -5.25 -7.83 8.63
N LEU A 89 -6.11 -6.97 8.07
CA LEU A 89 -6.35 -6.90 6.62
C LEU A 89 -5.11 -6.50 5.83
N VAL A 90 -4.33 -5.52 6.32
CA VAL A 90 -3.06 -5.13 5.70
C VAL A 90 -2.09 -6.30 5.66
N ILE A 91 -1.94 -7.04 6.76
CA ILE A 91 -1.01 -8.18 6.83
C ILE A 91 -1.40 -9.25 5.80
N ALA A 92 -2.69 -9.62 5.75
CA ALA A 92 -3.18 -10.59 4.78
C ALA A 92 -2.96 -10.12 3.33
N LEU A 93 -3.27 -8.85 3.06
CA LEU A 93 -3.10 -8.27 1.72
C LEU A 93 -1.63 -8.18 1.30
N VAL A 94 -0.73 -7.78 2.22
CA VAL A 94 0.72 -7.73 1.95
C VAL A 94 1.25 -9.12 1.62
N PHE A 95 0.81 -10.15 2.34
CA PHE A 95 1.20 -11.53 2.04
C PHE A 95 0.77 -11.93 0.62
N ILE A 96 -0.49 -11.70 0.26
CA ILE A 96 -1.01 -11.97 -1.09
C ILE A 96 -0.24 -11.17 -2.15
N HIS A 97 -0.05 -9.87 -1.91
CA HIS A 97 0.61 -8.96 -2.84
C HIS A 97 2.06 -9.36 -3.10
N ALA A 98 2.83 -9.66 -2.04
CA ALA A 98 4.22 -10.09 -2.14
C ALA A 98 4.34 -11.47 -2.80
N PHE A 99 3.47 -12.41 -2.43
CA PHE A 99 3.45 -13.74 -3.03
C PHE A 99 3.17 -13.70 -4.53
N LEU A 100 2.15 -12.95 -4.96
CA LEU A 100 1.84 -12.79 -6.38
C LEU A 100 2.95 -12.03 -7.12
N GLY A 101 3.54 -11.01 -6.51
CA GLY A 101 4.69 -10.29 -7.08
C GLY A 101 5.86 -11.22 -7.34
N PHE A 102 6.16 -12.11 -6.38
CA PHE A 102 7.18 -13.15 -6.53
C PHE A 102 6.85 -14.10 -7.70
N LEU A 103 5.61 -14.59 -7.80
CA LEU A 103 5.22 -15.47 -8.90
C LEU A 103 5.35 -14.80 -10.27
N TYR A 104 5.05 -13.50 -10.39
CA TYR A 104 5.16 -12.79 -11.66
C TYR A 104 6.59 -12.60 -12.17
N ILE A 105 7.61 -12.69 -11.30
CA ILE A 105 9.01 -12.72 -11.75
C ILE A 105 9.25 -13.90 -12.69
N PHE A 106 8.64 -15.06 -12.42
CA PHE A 106 8.77 -16.26 -13.25
C PHE A 106 7.92 -16.24 -14.52
N THR A 107 6.97 -15.30 -14.65
CA THR A 107 6.21 -15.14 -15.90
C THR A 107 6.94 -14.29 -16.94
N VAL A 108 7.96 -13.55 -16.50
CA VAL A 108 8.78 -12.68 -17.35
C VAL A 108 10.10 -13.38 -17.75
N LEU A 109 10.50 -14.44 -17.03
CA LEU A 109 11.60 -15.35 -17.39
C LEU A 109 11.12 -16.47 -18.31
#